data_AF-A0A4P7NUW1-F1
#
_entry.id   AF-A0A4P7NUW1-F1
#
_cell.length_a   1.000
_cell.length_b   1.000
_cell.length_c   1.000
_cell.angle_alpha   90.00
_cell.angle_beta   90.00
_cell.angle_gamma   90.00
#
_symmetry.space_group_name_H-M   'P 1'
#
loop_
_entity.id
_entity.type
_entity.pdbx_description
1 polymer ?
#
loop_
_entity_poly.entity_id
_entity_poly.type
_entity_poly.pdbx_seq_one_letter_code
_entity_poly.pdbx_strand_id
1 'polypeptide(L)'
;MGRWGHRLFEGDLDLDLVGDIEREMKKAGLPKVELEAMLYKPTSDEYRKTRDALVADGVGDAIVTHLRSRADRETGYLKSDLEYKSILTVALLLGAGSKIDQQHLEYVKALTGEVQSREGFAHAIWDHGFRGPGKRQFLAALNAYQPGVCRDLGAPSCFTCGKTKQDTDKVPSTCGKCKGAWYCNKDCQRSHWKYHKKSCRDPNDSQGLPYVMMNV
;
A
#
# COMPACT_ATOMS: atom_id res chain seq x y z
N MET A 1 11.30 15.50 -1.17
CA MET A 1 10.97 15.27 0.25
C MET A 1 10.75 13.77 0.40
N GLY A 2 11.20 13.14 1.48
CA GLY A 2 11.12 11.69 1.63
C GLY A 2 9.72 11.24 2.05
N ARG A 3 9.23 10.13 1.49
CA ARG A 3 7.93 9.54 1.84
C ARG A 3 7.87 9.20 3.34
N TRP A 4 6.85 9.74 4.01
CA TRP A 4 6.47 9.37 5.37
C TRP A 4 5.65 8.06 5.35
N GLY A 5 5.72 7.25 6.41
CA GLY A 5 4.94 6.01 6.49
C GLY A 5 5.64 4.75 5.96
N HIS A 6 5.30 3.61 6.57
CA HIS A 6 5.90 2.31 6.27
C HIS A 6 4.93 1.37 5.53
N ARG A 7 3.62 1.64 5.60
CA ARG A 7 2.58 0.85 4.97
C ARG A 7 2.09 1.50 3.65
N LEU A 8 1.17 0.83 2.99
CA LEU A 8 0.48 1.39 1.84
C LEU A 8 -0.34 2.62 2.26
N PHE A 9 -0.38 3.64 1.41
CA PHE A 9 -1.24 4.82 1.58
C PHE A 9 -0.95 5.70 2.82
N GLU A 10 0.26 5.64 3.38
CA GLU A 10 0.70 6.46 4.53
C GLU A 10 1.59 7.65 4.13
N GLY A 11 1.95 7.76 2.85
CA GLY A 11 2.87 8.76 2.33
C GLY A 11 2.18 9.85 1.51
N ASP A 12 2.82 11.02 1.45
CA ASP A 12 2.40 12.15 0.61
C ASP A 12 2.32 11.79 -0.88
N LEU A 13 3.29 11.02 -1.38
CA LEU A 13 3.33 10.55 -2.78
C LEU A 13 2.09 9.72 -3.17
N ASP A 14 1.38 9.14 -2.20
CA ASP A 14 0.22 8.30 -2.51
C ASP A 14 -0.91 9.11 -3.17
N LEU A 15 -1.04 10.42 -2.87
CA LEU A 15 -1.99 11.33 -3.53
C LEU A 15 -1.70 11.52 -5.01
N ASP A 16 -0.43 11.76 -5.36
CA ASP A 16 0.00 11.90 -6.75
C ASP A 16 -0.24 10.59 -7.51
N LEU A 17 0.09 9.45 -6.89
CA LEU A 17 -0.08 8.13 -7.50
C LEU A 17 -1.54 7.77 -7.75
N VAL A 18 -2.45 8.08 -6.82
CA VAL A 18 -3.89 7.84 -7.08
C VAL A 18 -4.45 8.80 -8.11
N GLY A 19 -4.01 10.07 -8.14
CA GLY A 19 -4.36 11.00 -9.21
C GLY A 19 -3.86 10.55 -10.59
N ASP A 20 -2.72 9.88 -10.65
CA ASP A 20 -2.21 9.25 -11.87
C ASP A 20 -3.07 8.06 -12.31
N ILE A 21 -3.51 7.21 -11.37
CA ILE A 21 -4.40 6.08 -11.64
C ILE A 21 -5.75 6.59 -12.18
N GLU A 22 -6.32 7.66 -11.60
CA GLU A 22 -7.54 8.30 -12.11
C GLU A 22 -7.38 8.77 -13.57
N ARG A 23 -6.20 9.30 -13.94
CA ARG A 23 -5.93 9.69 -15.33
C ARG A 23 -5.87 8.48 -16.26
N GLU A 24 -5.32 7.36 -15.81
CA GLU A 24 -5.33 6.12 -16.60
C GLU A 24 -6.73 5.52 -16.71
N MET A 25 -7.55 5.55 -15.64
CA MET A 25 -8.97 5.18 -15.69
C MET A 25 -9.73 6.02 -16.71
N LYS A 26 -9.52 7.34 -16.72
CA LYS A 26 -10.14 8.24 -17.71
C LYS A 26 -9.71 7.88 -19.14
N LYS A 27 -8.44 7.58 -19.39
CA LYS A 27 -7.94 7.16 -20.71
C LYS A 27 -8.55 5.84 -21.18
N ALA A 28 -8.84 4.95 -20.24
CA ALA A 28 -9.51 3.68 -20.49
C ALA A 28 -11.03 3.81 -20.68
N GLY A 29 -11.60 5.02 -20.58
CA GLY A 29 -13.04 5.25 -20.68
C GLY A 29 -13.83 4.75 -19.47
N LEU A 30 -13.16 4.56 -18.32
CA LEU A 30 -13.78 4.07 -17.09
C LEU A 30 -14.48 5.19 -16.31
N PRO A 31 -15.39 4.84 -15.38
CA PRO A 31 -16.11 5.82 -14.57
C PRO A 31 -15.16 6.79 -13.87
N LYS A 32 -15.58 8.06 -13.78
CA LYS A 32 -14.87 9.04 -12.97
C LYS A 32 -15.00 8.66 -11.49
N VAL A 33 -13.87 8.64 -10.79
CA VAL A 33 -13.78 8.33 -9.37
C VAL A 33 -12.96 9.40 -8.64
N GLU A 34 -13.03 9.40 -7.32
CA GLU A 34 -12.18 10.19 -6.42
C GLU A 34 -11.44 9.24 -5.48
N LEU A 35 -10.30 8.71 -5.95
CA LEU A 35 -9.49 7.72 -5.24
C LEU A 35 -8.85 8.30 -3.96
N GLU A 36 -8.62 9.61 -3.89
CA GLU A 36 -8.23 10.28 -2.64
C GLU A 36 -9.24 9.98 -1.51
N ALA A 37 -10.54 9.94 -1.83
CA ALA A 37 -11.57 9.69 -0.84
C ALA A 37 -11.44 8.30 -0.21
N MET A 38 -10.97 7.30 -0.99
CA MET A 38 -10.67 5.95 -0.49
C MET A 38 -9.57 5.95 0.58
N LEU A 39 -8.65 6.90 0.53
CA LEU A 39 -7.49 6.94 1.41
C LEU A 39 -7.73 7.82 2.66
N TYR A 40 -8.37 8.97 2.48
CA TYR A 40 -8.41 10.01 3.52
C TYR A 40 -9.81 10.47 3.94
N LYS A 41 -10.88 9.98 3.27
CA LYS A 41 -12.27 10.39 3.57
C LYS A 41 -13.21 9.19 3.79
N PRO A 42 -12.85 8.18 4.61
CA PRO A 42 -13.55 6.90 4.69
C PRO A 42 -15.03 6.96 5.13
N THR A 43 -15.48 8.10 5.67
CA THR A 43 -16.87 8.31 6.12
C THR A 43 -17.70 9.16 5.18
N SER A 44 -17.11 9.72 4.11
CA SER A 44 -17.75 10.68 3.22
C SER A 44 -18.60 10.03 2.14
N ASP A 45 -19.44 10.82 1.48
CA ASP A 45 -20.24 10.34 0.34
C ASP A 45 -19.38 10.08 -0.89
N GLU A 46 -18.29 10.83 -1.05
CA GLU A 46 -17.29 10.62 -2.10
C GLU A 46 -16.64 9.24 -1.96
N TYR A 47 -16.31 8.81 -0.72
CA TYR A 47 -15.82 7.46 -0.47
C TYR A 47 -16.82 6.40 -0.94
N ARG A 48 -18.11 6.55 -0.56
CA ARG A 48 -19.15 5.59 -0.95
C ARG A 48 -19.31 5.51 -2.47
N LYS A 49 -19.41 6.66 -3.15
CA LYS A 49 -19.53 6.75 -4.61
C LYS A 49 -18.33 6.14 -5.32
N THR A 50 -17.11 6.46 -4.88
CA THR A 50 -15.87 5.91 -5.45
C THR A 50 -15.82 4.40 -5.26
N ARG A 51 -16.11 3.90 -4.05
CA ARG A 51 -16.15 2.48 -3.76
C ARG A 51 -17.16 1.76 -4.65
N ASP A 52 -18.38 2.28 -4.74
CA ASP A 52 -19.45 1.66 -5.54
C ASP A 52 -19.07 1.62 -7.03
N ALA A 53 -18.39 2.65 -7.54
CA ALA A 53 -17.84 2.67 -8.89
C ALA A 53 -16.72 1.64 -9.11
N LEU A 54 -15.85 1.43 -8.12
CA LEU A 54 -14.79 0.41 -8.19
C LEU A 54 -15.32 -1.03 -8.08
N VAL A 55 -16.46 -1.23 -7.40
CA VAL A 55 -17.13 -2.52 -7.25
C VAL A 55 -18.03 -2.85 -8.45
N ALA A 56 -18.37 -1.86 -9.27
CA ALA A 56 -19.16 -2.06 -10.48
C ALA A 56 -18.54 -3.11 -11.41
N ASP A 57 -19.39 -3.95 -12.01
CA ASP A 57 -18.97 -5.12 -12.78
C ASP A 57 -18.01 -4.75 -13.92
N GLY A 58 -16.90 -5.49 -14.01
CA GLY A 58 -15.86 -5.31 -15.01
C GLY A 58 -14.94 -4.08 -14.83
N VAL A 59 -15.23 -3.14 -13.94
CA VAL A 59 -14.38 -1.93 -13.76
C VAL A 59 -12.98 -2.28 -13.28
N GLY A 60 -12.88 -3.14 -12.26
CA GLY A 60 -11.60 -3.59 -11.71
C GLY A 60 -10.73 -4.32 -12.74
N ASP A 61 -11.31 -5.26 -13.47
CA ASP A 61 -10.59 -6.03 -14.50
C ASP A 61 -10.16 -5.13 -15.66
N ALA A 62 -11.00 -4.17 -16.07
CA ALA A 62 -10.70 -3.24 -17.15
C ALA A 62 -9.51 -2.31 -16.81
N ILE A 63 -9.44 -1.76 -15.59
CA ILE A 63 -8.32 -0.89 -15.22
C ILE A 63 -7.01 -1.67 -15.11
N VAL A 64 -7.01 -2.88 -14.54
CA VAL A 64 -5.80 -3.70 -14.44
C VAL A 64 -5.34 -4.16 -15.83
N THR A 65 -6.27 -4.53 -16.70
CA THR A 65 -5.97 -4.87 -18.11
C THR A 65 -5.35 -3.69 -18.86
N HIS A 66 -5.93 -2.49 -18.71
CA HIS A 66 -5.40 -1.27 -19.31
C HIS A 66 -3.96 -0.99 -18.86
N LEU A 67 -3.71 -0.98 -17.54
CA LEU A 67 -2.39 -0.72 -16.99
C LEU A 67 -1.36 -1.76 -17.43
N ARG A 68 -1.71 -3.04 -17.42
CA ARG A 68 -0.85 -4.13 -17.89
C ARG A 68 -0.50 -3.99 -19.37
N SER A 69 -1.50 -3.78 -20.23
CA SER A 69 -1.29 -3.59 -21.68
C SER A 69 -0.43 -2.35 -21.99
N ARG A 70 -0.53 -1.30 -21.16
CA ARG A 70 0.36 -0.15 -21.25
C ARG A 70 1.78 -0.52 -20.82
N ALA A 71 1.95 -1.16 -19.65
CA ALA A 71 3.26 -1.55 -19.14
C ALA A 71 4.03 -2.43 -20.15
N ASP A 72 3.34 -3.34 -20.84
CA ASP A 72 3.94 -4.23 -21.86
C ASP A 72 4.49 -3.49 -23.09
N ARG A 73 4.04 -2.25 -23.34
CA ARG A 73 4.49 -1.40 -24.47
C ARG A 73 5.58 -0.41 -24.09
N GLU A 74 5.84 -0.23 -22.80
CA GLU A 74 6.79 0.75 -22.28
C GLU A 74 8.09 0.06 -21.83
N THR A 75 9.14 0.84 -21.59
CA THR A 75 10.42 0.35 -21.06
C THR A 75 10.96 1.26 -19.97
N GLY A 76 11.92 0.76 -19.19
CA GLY A 76 12.59 1.53 -18.14
C GLY A 76 11.61 2.07 -17.10
N TYR A 77 11.78 3.35 -16.73
CA TYR A 77 10.99 3.97 -15.67
C TYR A 77 9.48 3.92 -15.90
N LEU A 78 9.02 4.19 -17.13
CA LEU A 78 7.58 4.21 -17.44
C LEU A 78 6.94 2.83 -17.24
N LYS A 79 7.66 1.76 -17.59
CA LYS A 79 7.20 0.39 -17.33
C LYS A 79 7.09 0.13 -15.83
N SER A 80 8.15 0.41 -15.07
CA SER A 80 8.17 0.19 -13.61
C SER A 80 7.10 1.02 -12.88
N ASP A 81 6.85 2.25 -13.34
CA ASP A 81 5.81 3.11 -12.81
C ASP A 81 4.39 2.54 -13.07
N LEU A 82 4.11 2.03 -14.26
CA LEU A 82 2.84 1.38 -14.58
C LEU A 82 2.63 0.04 -13.84
N GLU A 83 3.70 -0.74 -13.66
CA GLU A 83 3.68 -1.96 -12.85
C GLU A 83 3.37 -1.63 -11.38
N TYR A 84 3.98 -0.58 -10.84
CA TYR A 84 3.68 -0.13 -9.48
C TYR A 84 2.25 0.40 -9.35
N LYS A 85 1.75 1.17 -10.33
CA LYS A 85 0.34 1.59 -10.38
C LYS A 85 -0.62 0.41 -10.45
N SER A 86 -0.22 -0.70 -11.09
CA SER A 86 -1.02 -1.94 -11.10
C SER A 86 -1.13 -2.55 -9.70
N ILE A 87 -0.04 -2.56 -8.92
CA ILE A 87 -0.04 -3.00 -7.51
C ILE A 87 -0.98 -2.11 -6.68
N LEU A 88 -0.86 -0.78 -6.79
CA LEU A 88 -1.70 0.15 -6.04
C LEU A 88 -3.17 0.10 -6.46
N THR A 89 -3.45 -0.10 -7.74
CA THR A 89 -4.81 -0.29 -8.25
C THR A 89 -5.43 -1.54 -7.64
N VAL A 90 -4.72 -2.67 -7.62
CA VAL A 90 -5.24 -3.87 -6.94
C VAL A 90 -5.39 -3.64 -5.45
N ALA A 91 -4.50 -2.89 -4.80
CA ALA A 91 -4.66 -2.53 -3.39
C ALA A 91 -5.96 -1.72 -3.14
N LEU A 92 -6.28 -0.77 -4.01
CA LEU A 92 -7.54 -0.01 -3.95
C LEU A 92 -8.77 -0.91 -4.19
N LEU A 93 -8.70 -1.83 -5.15
CA LEU A 93 -9.77 -2.80 -5.43
C LEU A 93 -10.00 -3.76 -4.25
N LEU A 94 -8.92 -4.25 -3.62
CA LEU A 94 -9.00 -5.02 -2.37
C LEU A 94 -9.67 -4.20 -1.26
N GLY A 95 -9.31 -2.91 -1.14
CA GLY A 95 -9.91 -1.98 -0.19
C GLY A 95 -11.38 -1.71 -0.44
N ALA A 96 -11.80 -1.66 -1.70
CA ALA A 96 -13.19 -1.49 -2.10
C ALA A 96 -14.03 -2.77 -1.97
N GLY A 97 -13.38 -3.94 -1.88
CA GLY A 97 -14.05 -5.24 -1.90
C GLY A 97 -14.46 -5.68 -3.31
N SER A 98 -13.80 -5.16 -4.34
CA SER A 98 -14.12 -5.49 -5.74
C SER A 98 -13.88 -6.98 -6.06
N LYS A 99 -14.64 -7.48 -7.03
CA LYS A 99 -14.30 -8.75 -7.70
C LYS A 99 -13.10 -8.50 -8.61
N ILE A 100 -12.08 -9.35 -8.53
CA ILE A 100 -10.82 -9.24 -9.26
C ILE A 100 -10.55 -10.61 -9.87
N ASP A 101 -10.26 -10.65 -11.17
CA ASP A 101 -9.90 -11.90 -11.84
C ASP A 101 -8.61 -12.52 -11.27
N GLN A 102 -8.57 -13.84 -11.22
CA GLN A 102 -7.44 -14.61 -10.68
C GLN A 102 -6.12 -14.29 -11.42
N GLN A 103 -6.17 -14.06 -12.73
CA GLN A 103 -4.99 -13.72 -13.53
C GLN A 103 -4.39 -12.37 -13.11
N HIS A 104 -5.23 -11.42 -12.70
CA HIS A 104 -4.79 -10.12 -12.21
C HIS A 104 -4.13 -10.24 -10.83
N LEU A 105 -4.68 -11.08 -9.94
CA LEU A 105 -4.08 -11.37 -8.64
C LEU A 105 -2.69 -12.02 -8.79
N GLU A 106 -2.55 -12.98 -9.69
CA GLU A 106 -1.27 -13.66 -9.98
C GLU A 106 -0.26 -12.70 -10.60
N TYR A 107 -0.70 -11.86 -11.54
CA TYR A 107 0.13 -10.83 -12.15
C TYR A 107 0.73 -9.88 -11.10
N VAL A 108 -0.10 -9.28 -10.24
CA VAL A 108 0.42 -8.35 -9.23
C VAL A 108 1.21 -9.05 -8.12
N LYS A 109 0.95 -10.34 -7.87
CA LYS A 109 1.78 -11.16 -6.96
C LYS A 109 3.18 -11.34 -7.51
N ALA A 110 3.32 -11.64 -8.80
CA ALA A 110 4.60 -11.76 -9.48
C ALA A 110 5.35 -10.41 -9.48
N LEU A 111 4.68 -9.32 -9.90
CA LEU A 111 5.26 -7.98 -9.86
C LEU A 111 5.75 -7.60 -8.47
N THR A 112 4.92 -7.85 -7.45
CA THR A 112 5.30 -7.55 -6.06
C THR A 112 6.56 -8.30 -5.64
N GLY A 113 6.80 -9.51 -6.16
CA GLY A 113 8.02 -10.28 -5.95
C GLY A 113 9.26 -9.55 -6.49
N GLU A 114 9.15 -8.97 -7.68
CA GLU A 114 10.22 -8.30 -8.42
C GLU A 114 10.51 -6.87 -7.92
N VAL A 115 9.49 -6.14 -7.46
CA VAL A 115 9.67 -4.77 -6.97
C VAL A 115 10.58 -4.76 -5.75
N GLN A 116 11.69 -4.02 -5.87
CA GLN A 116 12.65 -3.83 -4.79
C GLN A 116 12.02 -2.97 -3.69
N SER A 117 11.82 -3.56 -2.51
CA SER A 117 11.34 -2.84 -1.32
C SER A 117 12.49 -2.54 -0.35
N ARG A 118 12.52 -1.33 0.23
CA ARG A 118 13.45 -0.99 1.32
C ARG A 118 12.74 -1.07 2.67
N GLU A 119 13.44 -1.58 3.70
CA GLU A 119 12.87 -1.72 5.06
C GLU A 119 12.79 -0.40 5.84
N GLY A 120 13.58 0.59 5.43
CA GLY A 120 13.62 1.90 6.08
C GLY A 120 13.66 3.02 5.04
N PHE A 121 14.32 4.12 5.40
CA PHE A 121 14.50 5.26 4.52
C PHE A 121 15.16 4.86 3.19
N ALA A 122 14.72 5.52 2.13
CA ALA A 122 15.27 5.41 0.80
C ALA A 122 15.44 6.84 0.25
N HIS A 123 16.54 7.09 -0.48
CA HIS A 123 16.67 8.33 -1.21
C HIS A 123 15.52 8.47 -2.20
N ALA A 124 14.98 9.69 -2.33
CA ALA A 124 13.81 9.98 -3.15
C ALA A 124 14.01 9.68 -4.66
N ILE A 125 15.25 9.54 -5.12
CA ILE A 125 15.56 9.25 -6.51
C ILE A 125 15.37 7.75 -6.75
N TRP A 126 14.43 7.39 -7.64
CA TRP A 126 14.04 6.01 -7.99
C TRP A 126 13.35 5.21 -6.87
N ASP A 127 12.69 5.91 -5.94
CA ASP A 127 11.96 5.27 -4.86
C ASP A 127 10.46 5.37 -5.07
N HIS A 128 9.84 4.26 -5.50
CA HIS A 128 8.38 4.14 -5.60
C HIS A 128 7.66 4.22 -4.24
N GLY A 129 8.40 4.26 -3.12
CA GLY A 129 7.81 4.37 -1.79
C GLY A 129 7.32 3.04 -1.23
N PHE A 130 7.48 1.93 -1.96
CA PHE A 130 7.03 0.62 -1.53
C PHE A 130 7.98 0.01 -0.48
N ARG A 131 7.69 0.31 0.79
CA ARG A 131 8.49 -0.16 1.92
C ARG A 131 8.24 -1.63 2.23
N GLY A 132 9.20 -2.26 2.91
CA GLY A 132 9.09 -3.66 3.35
C GLY A 132 7.78 -3.98 4.10
N PRO A 133 7.38 -3.18 5.11
CA PRO A 133 6.10 -3.40 5.79
C PRO A 133 4.88 -3.25 4.87
N GLY A 134 4.84 -2.25 3.98
CA GLY A 134 3.78 -2.07 2.98
C GLY A 134 3.70 -3.22 1.98
N LYS A 135 4.85 -3.75 1.51
CA LYS A 135 4.90 -4.94 0.67
C LYS A 135 4.30 -6.16 1.36
N ARG A 136 4.63 -6.35 2.63
CA ARG A 136 4.07 -7.46 3.41
C ARG A 136 2.58 -7.28 3.67
N GLN A 137 2.12 -6.05 3.96
CA GLN A 137 0.70 -5.72 4.11
C GLN A 137 -0.08 -6.04 2.82
N PHE A 138 0.43 -5.61 1.67
CA PHE A 138 -0.18 -5.90 0.38
C PHE A 138 -0.28 -7.41 0.15
N LEU A 139 0.82 -8.14 0.32
CA LEU A 139 0.84 -9.60 0.14
C LEU A 139 -0.09 -10.33 1.12
N ALA A 140 -0.20 -9.86 2.36
CA ALA A 140 -1.14 -10.43 3.33
C ALA A 140 -2.59 -10.21 2.88
N ALA A 141 -2.93 -9.00 2.43
CA ALA A 141 -4.26 -8.69 1.90
C ALA A 141 -4.57 -9.49 0.62
N LEU A 142 -3.60 -9.63 -0.28
CA LEU A 142 -3.73 -10.38 -1.53
C LEU A 142 -3.93 -11.88 -1.27
N ASN A 143 -3.17 -12.47 -0.34
CA ASN A 143 -3.31 -13.89 0.01
C ASN A 143 -4.60 -14.18 0.79
N ALA A 144 -5.18 -13.18 1.47
CA ALA A 144 -6.45 -13.28 2.18
C ALA A 144 -7.65 -12.76 1.35
N TYR A 145 -7.46 -12.58 0.04
CA TYR A 145 -8.49 -12.04 -0.83
C TYR A 145 -9.75 -12.90 -0.84
N GLN A 146 -10.90 -12.26 -0.72
CA GLN A 146 -12.21 -12.84 -0.92
C GLN A 146 -13.10 -11.83 -1.67
N PRO A 147 -13.77 -12.21 -2.78
CA PRO A 147 -14.65 -11.31 -3.50
C PRO A 147 -15.74 -10.72 -2.60
N GLY A 148 -15.99 -9.40 -2.68
CA GLY A 148 -16.99 -8.71 -1.88
C GLY A 148 -16.55 -8.35 -0.45
N VAL A 149 -15.38 -8.82 0.00
CA VAL A 149 -14.86 -8.52 1.35
C VAL A 149 -13.81 -7.41 1.28
N CYS A 150 -14.09 -6.26 1.89
CA CYS A 150 -13.16 -5.14 1.94
C CYS A 150 -11.93 -5.44 2.81
N ARG A 151 -10.74 -5.16 2.27
CA ARG A 151 -9.48 -5.24 3.01
C ARG A 151 -9.11 -3.88 3.59
N ASP A 152 -8.97 -3.78 4.91
CA ASP A 152 -8.59 -2.54 5.57
C ASP A 152 -7.07 -2.32 5.48
N LEU A 153 -6.65 -1.59 4.44
CA LEU A 153 -5.26 -1.22 4.21
C LEU A 153 -4.83 0.04 4.99
N GLY A 154 -5.78 0.79 5.56
CA GLY A 154 -5.51 1.92 6.44
C GLY A 154 -5.25 1.50 7.89
N ALA A 155 -5.75 0.33 8.30
CA ALA A 155 -5.51 -0.20 9.64
C ALA A 155 -4.04 -0.56 9.92
N PRO A 156 -3.61 -0.50 11.19
CA PRO A 156 -2.32 -1.01 11.60
C PRO A 156 -2.11 -2.46 11.21
N SER A 157 -1.05 -2.71 10.45
CA SER A 157 -0.60 -4.04 10.06
C SER A 157 0.75 -4.39 10.68
N CYS A 158 0.98 -5.69 10.87
CA CYS A 158 2.24 -6.20 11.39
C CYS A 158 3.40 -5.97 10.42
N PHE A 159 4.49 -5.38 10.91
CA PHE A 159 5.67 -5.08 10.10
C PHE A 159 6.41 -6.33 9.62
N THR A 160 6.10 -7.52 10.14
CA THR A 160 6.78 -8.78 9.79
C THR A 160 5.96 -9.69 8.90
N CYS A 161 4.64 -9.71 9.05
CA CYS A 161 3.76 -10.61 8.28
C CYS A 161 2.65 -9.89 7.52
N GLY A 162 2.52 -8.57 7.68
CA GLY A 162 1.52 -7.75 6.97
C GLY A 162 0.08 -7.91 7.45
N LYS A 163 -0.18 -8.84 8.36
CA LYS A 163 -1.53 -9.14 8.87
C LYS A 163 -2.09 -7.99 9.70
N THR A 164 -3.39 -7.76 9.58
CA THR A 164 -4.16 -6.78 10.35
C THR A 164 -5.07 -7.46 11.37
N LYS A 165 -5.92 -6.67 12.05
CA LYS A 165 -6.99 -7.20 12.89
C LYS A 165 -7.92 -8.15 12.12
N GLN A 166 -8.16 -7.88 10.83
CA GLN A 166 -9.02 -8.73 9.99
C GLN A 166 -8.48 -10.16 9.83
N ASP A 167 -7.17 -10.36 10.02
CA ASP A 167 -6.51 -11.66 9.81
C ASP A 167 -6.21 -12.42 11.10
N THR A 168 -6.26 -11.76 12.26
CA THR A 168 -5.76 -12.31 13.54
C THR A 168 -6.66 -12.02 14.74
N ASP A 169 -7.85 -11.46 14.52
CA ASP A 169 -8.84 -10.99 15.52
C ASP A 169 -8.31 -9.98 16.54
N LYS A 170 -7.02 -9.62 16.48
CA LYS A 170 -6.32 -8.73 17.40
C LYS A 170 -5.58 -7.66 16.61
N VAL A 171 -5.67 -6.42 17.08
CA VAL A 171 -4.86 -5.34 16.53
C VAL A 171 -3.38 -5.60 16.85
N PRO A 172 -2.47 -5.51 15.88
CA PRO A 172 -1.03 -5.60 16.15
C PRO A 172 -0.58 -4.59 17.20
N SER A 173 0.18 -5.05 18.19
CA SER A 173 0.71 -4.20 19.27
C SER A 173 1.88 -3.36 18.78
N THR A 174 2.00 -2.14 19.32
CA THR A 174 3.13 -1.26 19.01
C THR A 174 4.42 -1.70 19.74
N CYS A 175 5.57 -1.33 19.18
CA CYS A 175 6.86 -1.47 19.84
C CYS A 175 6.87 -0.65 21.14
N GLY A 176 7.14 -1.29 22.27
CA GLY A 176 7.11 -0.63 23.58
C GLY A 176 8.11 0.54 23.75
N LYS A 177 9.20 0.56 22.97
CA LYS A 177 10.21 1.64 23.01
C LYS A 177 9.81 2.82 22.13
N CYS A 178 9.67 2.63 20.82
CA CYS A 178 9.48 3.75 19.89
C CYS A 178 8.02 4.06 19.55
N LYS A 179 7.09 3.14 19.82
CA LYS A 179 5.67 3.20 19.45
C LYS A 179 5.36 3.33 17.95
N GLY A 180 6.37 3.40 17.07
CA GLY A 180 6.23 3.58 15.62
C GLY A 180 6.36 2.31 14.76
N ALA A 181 6.35 1.12 15.35
CA ALA A 181 6.32 -0.16 14.63
C ALA A 181 5.29 -1.09 15.26
N TRP A 182 4.68 -1.97 14.47
CA TRP A 182 3.55 -2.81 14.90
C TRP A 182 3.82 -4.30 14.67
N TYR A 183 3.41 -5.15 15.61
CA TYR A 183 3.67 -6.60 15.57
C TYR A 183 2.50 -7.39 16.15
N CYS A 184 2.15 -8.53 15.52
CA CYS A 184 1.15 -9.45 16.08
C CYS A 184 1.60 -10.07 17.41
N ASN A 185 2.90 -10.35 17.54
CA ASN A 185 3.49 -11.03 18.70
C ASN A 185 5.00 -10.75 18.80
N LYS A 186 5.61 -11.24 19.88
CA LYS A 186 7.06 -11.10 20.15
C LYS A 186 7.93 -11.75 19.08
N ASP A 187 7.47 -12.82 18.43
CA ASP A 187 8.25 -13.51 17.39
C ASP A 187 8.34 -12.67 16.12
N CYS A 188 7.22 -12.03 15.72
CA CYS A 188 7.22 -11.05 14.65
C CYS A 188 8.18 -9.89 14.96
N GLN A 189 8.15 -9.36 16.19
CA GLN A 189 9.04 -8.29 16.61
C GLN A 189 10.52 -8.71 16.54
N ARG A 190 10.86 -9.91 17.05
CA ARG A 190 12.24 -10.44 17.01
C ARG A 190 12.75 -10.65 15.60
N SER A 191 11.91 -11.19 14.71
CA SER A 191 12.25 -11.42 13.30
C SER A 191 12.55 -10.10 12.55
N HIS A 192 11.77 -9.05 12.80
CA HIS A 192 11.97 -7.74 12.18
C HIS A 192 13.07 -6.89 12.86
N TRP A 193 13.55 -7.29 14.05
CA TRP A 193 14.51 -6.51 14.84
C TRP A 193 15.78 -6.14 14.09
N LYS A 194 16.28 -7.01 13.19
CA LYS A 194 17.47 -6.75 12.38
C LYS A 194 17.38 -5.45 11.57
N TYR A 195 16.18 -5.08 11.14
CA TYR A 195 15.90 -3.84 10.43
C TYR A 195 15.46 -2.73 11.40
N HIS A 196 14.51 -3.03 12.28
CA HIS A 196 13.90 -2.05 13.18
C HIS A 196 14.88 -1.38 14.15
N LYS A 197 15.89 -2.13 14.66
CA LYS A 197 16.82 -1.61 15.67
C LYS A 197 17.54 -0.32 15.26
N LYS A 198 17.71 -0.10 13.95
CA LYS A 198 18.39 1.08 13.38
C LYS A 198 17.57 2.36 13.55
N SER A 199 16.24 2.24 13.59
CA SER A 199 15.30 3.37 13.73
C SER A 199 14.54 3.39 15.06
N CYS A 200 14.77 2.42 15.94
CA CYS A 200 14.04 2.29 17.21
C CYS A 200 14.57 3.25 18.29
N ARG A 201 13.93 4.42 18.41
CA ARG A 201 14.25 5.46 19.40
C ARG A 201 13.04 5.78 20.27
N ASP A 202 13.28 6.10 21.54
CA ASP A 202 12.20 6.51 22.44
C ASP A 202 11.74 7.92 22.06
N PRO A 203 10.43 8.16 21.81
CA PRO A 203 9.93 9.48 21.46
C PRO A 203 10.13 10.52 22.57
N ASN A 204 10.37 10.10 23.82
CA ASN A 204 10.61 10.98 24.97
C ASN A 204 12.10 11.21 25.26
N ASP A 205 13.02 10.61 24.50
CA ASP A 205 14.46 10.84 24.69
C ASP A 205 14.85 12.20 24.11
N SER A 206 14.95 13.20 25.00
CA SER A 206 15.21 14.60 24.71
C SER A 206 16.67 14.93 24.34
N GLN A 207 17.46 13.96 23.87
CA GLN A 207 18.75 14.24 23.21
C GLN A 207 18.54 14.78 21.78
N GLY A 208 17.99 15.99 21.70
CA GLY A 208 18.56 17.06 20.90
C GLY A 208 18.43 17.04 19.37
N LEU A 209 17.62 16.17 18.77
CA LEU A 209 17.17 16.42 17.40
C LEU A 209 15.66 16.18 17.30
N PRO A 210 14.91 17.11 16.66
CA PRO A 210 13.48 16.91 16.48
C PRO A 210 13.25 15.59 15.75
N TYR A 211 12.15 14.92 16.08
CA TYR A 211 11.61 13.74 15.37
C TYR A 211 11.56 13.93 13.83
N VAL A 212 11.71 15.18 13.36
CA VAL A 212 11.66 15.67 11.98
C VAL A 212 13.04 15.72 11.28
N MET A 213 14.17 15.43 11.94
CA MET A 213 15.52 15.51 11.31
C MET A 213 16.43 14.31 11.58
N MET A 214 15.92 13.08 11.45
CA MET A 214 16.77 11.89 11.54
C MET A 214 16.39 10.83 10.49
N ASN A 215 16.41 11.23 9.22
CA ASN A 215 16.39 10.36 8.04
C ASN A 215 17.24 11.01 6.93
N VAL A 216 18.53 11.25 7.21
CA VAL A 216 19.55 11.46 6.17
C VAL A 216 20.25 10.13 5.95
#